data_AF-A0A1J0GEK4-F1
#
_entry.id   AF-A0A1J0GEK4-F1
#
_cell.length_a   1.000
_cell.length_b   1.000
_cell.length_c   1.000
_cell.angle_alpha   90.00
_cell.angle_beta   90.00
_cell.angle_gamma   90.00
#
_symmetry.space_group_name_H-M   'P 1'
#
loop_
_entity.id
_entity.type
_entity.pdbx_description
1 polymer ?
#
loop_
_entity_poly.entity_id
_entity_poly.type
_entity_poly.pdbx_seq_one_letter_code
_entity_poly.pdbx_strand_id
1 'polypeptide(L)'
;MDKVFEIRSDLLKLRRIISQMRDLVYRALNSTHLEEVNNKRVYFVDVYDHILRLSEMIESSQAITSEIRDSFVSLNSHKMNTIMMILTVISSIFIPLTFIVGIYGMNFDYMPELHFRYSYFIIMSILLLIGIGMSCWFKRRGWLNLK
;
A
#
# COMPACT_ATOMS: atom_id res chain seq x y z
N MET A 1 11.50 0.84 4.00
CA MET A 1 10.99 2.22 3.85
C MET A 1 11.98 3.25 4.36
N ASP A 2 12.80 2.87 5.34
CA ASP A 2 13.81 3.75 5.95
C ASP A 2 14.80 4.31 4.92
N LYS A 3 15.28 3.48 3.98
CA LYS A 3 16.11 3.92 2.85
C LYS A 3 15.46 5.01 1.99
N VAL A 4 14.14 4.95 1.77
CA VAL A 4 13.40 5.95 0.97
C VAL A 4 13.33 7.27 1.73
N PHE A 5 13.15 7.22 3.06
CA PHE A 5 13.19 8.40 3.92
C PHE A 5 14.59 9.00 4.04
N GLU A 6 15.64 8.18 4.13
CA GLU A 6 17.04 8.62 4.09
C GLU A 6 17.36 9.34 2.79
N ILE A 7 17.05 8.71 1.65
CA ILE A 7 17.24 9.32 0.32
C ILE A 7 16.46 10.64 0.22
N ARG A 8 15.21 10.71 0.69
CA ARG A 8 14.43 11.94 0.70
C ARG A 8 15.11 13.04 1.52
N SER A 9 15.63 12.70 2.69
CA SER A 9 16.36 13.63 3.56
C SER A 9 17.60 14.17 2.86
N ASP A 10 18.37 13.32 2.20
CA ASP A 10 19.57 13.72 1.48
C ASP A 10 19.25 14.54 0.23
N LEU A 11 18.18 14.21 -0.51
CA LEU A 11 17.69 15.03 -1.62
C LEU A 11 17.27 16.44 -1.16
N LEU A 12 16.70 16.57 0.05
CA LEU A 12 16.35 17.89 0.62
C LEU A 12 17.61 18.70 0.97
N LYS A 13 18.64 18.06 1.52
CA LYS A 13 19.95 18.70 1.77
C LYS A 13 20.59 19.15 0.46
N LEU A 14 20.63 18.28 -0.55
CA LEU A 14 21.17 18.59 -1.87
C LEU A 14 20.42 19.76 -2.52
N ARG A 15 19.07 19.75 -2.49
CA ARG A 15 18.26 20.86 -3.03
C ARG A 15 18.65 22.21 -2.42
N ARG A 16 18.87 22.25 -1.10
CA ARG A 16 19.27 23.47 -0.40
C ARG A 16 20.64 23.95 -0.86
N ILE A 17 21.61 23.05 -0.96
CA ILE A 17 22.97 23.37 -1.41
C ILE A 17 22.95 23.88 -2.86
N ILE A 18 22.26 23.16 -3.76
CA ILE A 18 22.18 23.52 -5.18
C ILE A 18 21.47 24.86 -5.39
N SER A 19 20.40 25.14 -4.63
CA SER A 19 19.75 26.45 -4.67
C SER A 19 20.71 27.57 -4.27
N GLN A 20 21.51 27.38 -3.21
CA GLN A 20 22.49 28.37 -2.77
C GLN A 20 23.59 28.56 -3.81
N MET A 21 24.09 27.49 -4.41
CA MET A 21 25.08 27.54 -5.49
C MET A 21 24.53 28.29 -6.71
N ARG A 22 23.28 28.03 -7.10
CA ARG A 22 22.60 28.75 -8.19
C ARG A 22 22.57 30.25 -7.93
N ASP A 23 22.16 30.66 -6.74
CA ASP A 23 22.04 32.07 -6.37
C ASP A 23 23.42 32.76 -6.28
N LEU A 24 24.47 32.02 -5.93
CA LEU A 24 25.86 32.51 -5.93
C LEU A 24 26.38 32.70 -7.36
N VAL A 25 26.22 31.69 -8.22
CA VAL A 25 26.67 31.77 -9.62
C VAL A 25 25.88 32.82 -10.40
N TYR A 26 24.58 32.92 -10.17
CA TYR A 26 23.74 33.98 -10.76
C TYR A 26 24.22 35.38 -10.37
N ARG A 27 24.54 35.60 -9.08
CA ARG A 27 25.10 36.87 -8.61
C ARG A 27 26.48 37.15 -9.20
N ALA A 28 27.33 36.13 -9.31
CA ALA A 28 28.65 36.28 -9.92
C ALA A 28 28.55 36.67 -11.40
N LEU A 29 27.68 36.01 -12.17
CA LEU A 29 27.44 36.28 -13.59
C LEU A 29 26.90 37.68 -13.88
N ASN A 30 26.15 38.27 -12.93
CA ASN A 30 25.55 39.59 -13.06
C ASN A 30 26.32 40.70 -12.32
N SER A 31 27.43 40.38 -11.67
CA SER A 31 28.24 41.36 -10.95
C SER A 31 29.15 42.13 -11.90
N THR A 32 29.01 43.45 -11.91
CA THR A 32 29.86 44.35 -12.70
C THR A 32 31.27 44.52 -12.13
N HIS A 33 31.49 44.12 -10.87
CA HIS A 33 32.76 44.31 -10.15
C HIS A 33 33.73 43.12 -10.28
N LEU A 34 33.34 42.04 -10.95
CA LEU A 34 34.15 40.83 -11.10
C LEU A 34 34.69 40.72 -12.53
N GLU A 35 35.77 41.46 -12.82
CA GLU A 35 36.40 41.48 -14.15
C GLU A 35 36.84 40.08 -14.63
N GLU A 36 37.35 39.23 -13.74
CA GLU A 36 37.74 37.85 -14.07
C GLU A 36 36.55 36.98 -14.51
N VAL A 37 35.38 37.18 -13.89
CA VAL A 37 34.15 36.44 -14.23
C VAL A 37 33.65 36.89 -15.60
N ASN A 38 33.72 38.19 -15.89
CA ASN A 38 33.31 38.71 -17.20
C ASN A 38 34.22 38.20 -18.32
N ASN A 39 35.54 38.08 -18.06
CA ASN A 39 36.50 37.54 -19.02
C ASN A 39 36.33 36.03 -19.26
N LYS A 40 35.77 35.29 -18.29
CA LYS A 40 35.51 33.83 -18.37
C LYS A 40 34.03 33.48 -18.39
N ARG A 41 33.18 34.41 -18.85
CA ARG A 41 31.70 34.32 -18.73
C ARG A 41 31.12 33.01 -19.28
N VAL A 42 31.64 32.50 -20.39
CA VAL A 42 31.19 31.24 -21.02
C VAL A 42 31.28 30.06 -20.06
N TYR A 43 32.37 29.94 -19.28
CA TYR A 43 32.54 28.86 -18.31
C TYR A 43 31.56 28.99 -17.13
N PHE A 44 31.28 30.21 -16.66
CA PHE A 44 30.32 30.42 -15.58
C PHE A 44 28.88 30.16 -16.01
N VAL A 45 28.53 30.46 -17.27
CA VAL A 45 27.22 30.12 -17.84
C VAL A 45 27.06 28.60 -17.93
N ASP A 46 28.08 27.88 -18.39
CA ASP A 46 28.04 26.41 -18.43
C ASP A 46 27.88 25.78 -17.03
N VAL A 47 28.57 26.31 -16.02
CA VAL A 47 28.37 25.90 -14.62
C VAL A 47 26.96 26.21 -14.13
N TYR A 48 26.40 27.36 -14.49
CA TYR A 48 25.03 27.73 -14.15
C TYR A 48 24.01 26.77 -14.76
N ASP A 49 24.18 26.41 -16.03
CA ASP A 49 23.32 25.45 -16.73
C ASP A 49 23.40 24.05 -16.11
N HIS A 50 24.61 23.62 -15.70
CA HIS A 50 24.78 22.37 -14.95
C HIS A 50 24.05 22.39 -13.60
N ILE A 51 24.10 23.50 -12.86
CA ILE A 51 23.38 23.67 -11.59
C ILE A 51 21.86 23.61 -11.83
N LEU A 52 21.37 24.23 -12.91
CA LEU A 52 19.96 24.20 -13.27
C LEU A 52 19.50 22.76 -13.55
N ARG A 53 20.27 22.02 -14.34
CA ARG A 53 20.00 20.61 -14.66
C ARG A 53 19.99 19.73 -13.42
N LEU A 54 20.94 19.93 -12.51
CA LEU A 54 20.96 19.21 -11.22
C LEU A 54 19.74 19.53 -10.36
N SER A 55 19.26 20.77 -10.37
CA SER A 55 18.05 21.17 -9.65
C SER A 55 16.83 20.39 -10.17
N GLU A 56 16.67 20.29 -11.49
CA GLU A 56 15.58 19.53 -12.12
C GLU A 56 15.68 18.03 -11.79
N MET A 57 16.88 17.45 -11.82
CA MET A 57 17.10 16.05 -11.45
C MET A 57 16.73 15.76 -9.99
N ILE A 58 17.02 16.69 -9.08
CA ILE A 58 16.63 16.57 -7.66
C ILE A 58 15.11 16.63 -7.51
N GLU A 59 14.44 17.56 -8.20
CA GLU A 59 12.98 17.67 -8.15
C GLU A 59 12.30 16.42 -8.71
N SER A 60 12.78 15.90 -9.83
CA SER A 60 12.32 14.61 -10.39
C SER A 60 12.53 13.45 -9.41
N SER A 61 13.70 13.36 -8.78
CA SER A 61 14.01 12.33 -7.79
C SER A 61 13.11 12.41 -6.56
N GLN A 62 12.77 13.63 -6.12
CA GLN A 62 11.83 13.84 -5.01
C GLN A 62 10.40 13.40 -5.38
N ALA A 63 9.97 13.64 -6.63
CA ALA A 63 8.68 13.19 -7.13
C ALA A 63 8.60 11.66 -7.16
N ILE A 64 9.61 10.98 -7.71
CA ILE A 64 9.70 9.51 -7.74
C ILE A 64 9.68 8.93 -6.32
N THR A 65 10.43 9.55 -5.39
CA THR A 65 10.45 9.12 -3.99
C THR A 65 9.07 9.24 -3.33
N SER A 66 8.29 10.26 -3.68
CA SER A 66 6.90 10.41 -3.22
C SER A 66 6.00 9.32 -3.81
N GLU A 67 6.12 9.05 -5.10
CA GLU A 67 5.35 8.02 -5.79
C GLU A 67 5.62 6.62 -5.20
N ILE A 68 6.89 6.31 -4.90
CA ILE A 68 7.27 5.06 -4.22
C ILE A 68 6.60 4.94 -2.85
N ARG A 69 6.57 6.03 -2.07
CA ARG A 69 5.90 6.05 -0.77
C ARG A 69 4.40 5.79 -0.92
N ASP A 70 3.75 6.48 -1.84
CA ASP A 70 2.31 6.38 -2.03
C ASP A 70 1.93 4.99 -2.58
N SER A 71 2.73 4.43 -3.48
CA SER A 71 2.61 3.05 -3.97
C SER A 71 2.73 2.02 -2.85
N PHE A 72 3.69 2.18 -1.93
CA PHE A 72 3.82 1.29 -0.78
C PHE A 72 2.64 1.38 0.19
N VAL A 73 2.12 2.58 0.46
CA VAL A 73 0.90 2.75 1.27
C VAL A 73 -0.28 2.06 0.60
N SER A 74 -0.40 2.18 -0.72
CA SER A 74 -1.41 1.47 -1.50
C SER A 74 -1.25 -0.05 -1.39
N LEU A 75 -0.05 -0.59 -1.59
CA LEU A 75 0.23 -2.03 -1.46
C LEU A 75 -0.07 -2.58 -0.07
N ASN A 76 0.25 -1.83 0.99
CA ASN A 76 -0.10 -2.24 2.35
C ASN A 76 -1.62 -2.21 2.59
N SER A 77 -2.31 -1.21 2.06
CA SER A 77 -3.78 -1.14 2.11
C SER A 77 -4.41 -2.31 1.35
N HIS A 78 -3.87 -2.65 0.18
CA HIS A 78 -4.28 -3.82 -0.59
C HIS A 78 -4.09 -5.10 0.20
N LYS A 79 -2.91 -5.33 0.79
CA LYS A 79 -2.65 -6.50 1.65
C LYS A 79 -3.62 -6.56 2.83
N MET A 80 -3.88 -5.44 3.48
CA MET A 80 -4.82 -5.39 4.61
C MET A 80 -6.24 -5.71 4.16
N ASN A 81 -6.71 -5.15 3.04
CA ASN A 81 -8.01 -5.48 2.47
C ASN A 81 -8.12 -6.95 2.11
N THR A 82 -7.05 -7.54 1.56
CA THR A 82 -6.98 -8.97 1.28
C THR A 82 -7.08 -9.82 2.55
N ILE A 83 -6.33 -9.49 3.60
CA ILE A 83 -6.39 -10.21 4.89
C ILE A 83 -7.80 -10.11 5.49
N MET A 84 -8.39 -8.91 5.50
CA MET A 84 -9.74 -8.68 6.01
C MET A 84 -10.79 -9.47 5.20
N MET A 85 -10.64 -9.52 3.88
CA MET A 85 -11.51 -10.31 3.00
C MET A 85 -11.42 -11.80 3.36
N ILE A 86 -10.21 -12.35 3.51
CA ILE A 86 -10.01 -13.76 3.87
C ILE A 86 -10.68 -14.07 5.22
N LEU A 87 -10.44 -13.24 6.23
CA LEU A 87 -11.04 -13.42 7.55
C LEU A 87 -12.57 -13.34 7.49
N THR A 88 -13.12 -12.42 6.69
CA THR A 88 -14.56 -12.27 6.50
C THR A 88 -15.17 -13.47 5.80
N VAL A 89 -14.52 -14.02 4.76
CA VAL A 89 -14.98 -15.23 4.06
C VAL A 89 -15.02 -16.41 5.01
N ILE A 90 -13.96 -16.63 5.78
CA ILE A 90 -13.90 -17.71 6.77
C ILE A 90 -15.01 -17.51 7.81
N SER A 91 -15.10 -16.31 8.40
CA SER A 91 -16.08 -16.02 9.45
C SER A 91 -17.53 -16.16 8.96
N SER A 92 -17.84 -15.67 7.76
CA SER A 92 -19.17 -15.79 7.16
C SER A 92 -19.60 -17.24 6.95
N ILE A 93 -18.66 -18.16 6.73
CA ILE A 93 -18.94 -19.60 6.64
C ILE A 93 -19.11 -20.18 8.05
N PHE A 94 -18.18 -19.91 8.97
CA PHE A 94 -18.19 -20.54 10.30
C PHE A 94 -19.30 -20.04 11.21
N ILE A 95 -19.70 -18.77 11.16
CA ILE A 95 -20.74 -18.20 12.03
C ILE A 95 -22.07 -18.97 11.96
N PRO A 96 -22.72 -19.17 10.79
CA PRO A 96 -23.97 -19.92 10.72
C PRO A 96 -23.79 -21.41 11.06
N LEU A 97 -22.68 -22.02 10.65
CA LEU A 97 -22.35 -23.42 11.00
C LEU A 97 -22.23 -23.60 12.52
N THR A 98 -21.50 -22.71 13.18
CA THR A 98 -21.28 -22.74 14.63
C THR A 98 -22.56 -22.42 15.39
N PHE A 99 -23.40 -21.52 14.86
CA PHE A 99 -24.71 -21.23 15.44
C PHE A 99 -25.63 -22.46 15.44
N ILE A 100 -25.68 -23.21 14.34
CA ILE A 100 -26.46 -24.45 14.25
C ILE A 100 -25.92 -25.49 15.25
N VAL A 101 -24.60 -25.73 15.26
CA VAL A 101 -23.97 -26.64 16.23
C VAL A 101 -24.24 -26.19 17.67
N GLY A 102 -24.21 -24.88 17.93
CA GLY A 102 -24.52 -24.28 19.22
C GLY A 102 -25.94 -24.58 19.67
N ILE A 103 -26.94 -24.42 18.78
CA ILE A 103 -28.34 -24.76 19.08
C ILE A 103 -28.48 -26.22 19.47
N TYR A 104 -27.94 -27.14 18.67
CA TYR A 104 -28.01 -28.58 18.93
C TYR A 104 -27.11 -29.06 20.08
N GLY A 105 -26.19 -28.22 20.54
CA GLY A 105 -25.37 -28.46 21.73
C GLY A 105 -26.05 -28.03 23.04
N MET A 106 -27.24 -27.42 22.98
CA MET A 106 -27.98 -27.02 24.18
C MET A 106 -28.75 -28.21 24.77
N ASN A 107 -28.67 -28.40 26.08
CA ASN A 107 -29.36 -29.49 26.80
C ASN A 107 -30.85 -29.19 27.03
N PHE A 108 -31.65 -29.08 25.97
CA PHE A 108 -33.11 -28.92 26.10
C PHE A 108 -33.83 -30.27 26.16
N ASP A 109 -34.74 -30.44 27.14
CA ASP A 109 -35.57 -31.65 27.30
C ASP A 109 -36.60 -31.85 26.18
N TYR A 110 -37.05 -30.77 25.51
CA TYR A 110 -38.01 -30.81 24.41
C TYR A 110 -37.33 -30.44 23.08
N MET A 111 -36.52 -31.37 22.54
CA MET A 111 -36.03 -31.32 21.16
C MET A 111 -36.67 -32.45 20.34
N PRO A 112 -37.83 -32.22 19.69
CA PRO A 112 -38.54 -33.26 18.91
C PRO A 112 -37.67 -33.81 17.76
N GLU A 113 -36.72 -33.00 17.29
CA GLU A 113 -35.76 -33.38 16.26
C GLU A 113 -34.71 -34.38 16.76
N LEU A 114 -34.41 -34.47 18.06
CA LEU A 114 -33.34 -35.34 18.57
C LEU A 114 -33.72 -36.83 18.61
N HIS A 115 -35.01 -37.13 18.72
CA HIS A 115 -35.52 -38.51 18.84
C HIS A 115 -35.64 -39.24 17.50
N PHE A 116 -35.41 -38.56 16.37
CA PHE A 116 -35.44 -39.18 15.05
C PHE A 116 -34.11 -39.87 14.76
N ARG A 117 -34.15 -41.16 14.38
CA ARG A 117 -32.95 -42.00 14.14
C ARG A 117 -31.97 -41.42 13.10
N TYR A 118 -32.45 -40.57 12.20
CA TYR A 118 -31.65 -39.97 11.12
C TYR A 118 -31.26 -38.51 11.36
N SER A 119 -31.66 -37.88 12.47
CA SER A 119 -31.43 -36.45 12.68
C SER A 119 -29.97 -36.05 12.68
N TYR A 120 -29.09 -36.88 13.24
CA TYR A 120 -27.65 -36.66 13.19
C TYR A 120 -27.15 -36.55 11.74
N PHE A 121 -27.58 -37.47 10.86
CA PHE A 121 -27.19 -37.47 9.44
C PHE A 121 -27.81 -36.30 8.66
N ILE A 122 -29.05 -35.90 8.99
CA ILE A 122 -29.73 -34.77 8.36
C ILE A 122 -29.01 -33.45 8.71
N ILE A 123 -28.71 -33.21 9.99
CA ILE A 123 -28.01 -31.99 10.43
C ILE A 123 -26.60 -31.93 9.82
N MET A 124 -25.86 -33.04 9.84
CA MET A 124 -24.55 -33.11 9.20
C MET A 124 -24.62 -32.81 7.70
N SER A 125 -25.65 -33.30 7.01
CA SER A 125 -25.87 -33.01 5.59
C SER A 125 -26.19 -31.54 5.35
N ILE A 126 -27.00 -30.91 6.21
CA ILE A 126 -27.34 -29.47 6.13
C ILE A 126 -26.10 -28.61 6.35
N LEU A 127 -25.30 -28.91 7.39
CA LEU A 127 -24.04 -28.20 7.67
C LEU A 127 -23.08 -28.29 6.49
N LEU A 128 -22.91 -29.49 5.93
CA LEU A 128 -22.06 -29.72 4.77
C LEU A 128 -22.56 -28.94 3.54
N LEU A 129 -23.87 -28.93 3.30
CA LEU A 129 -24.49 -28.23 2.18
C LEU A 129 -24.35 -26.71 2.31
N ILE A 130 -24.51 -26.16 3.51
CA ILE A 130 -24.28 -24.73 3.80
C ILE A 130 -22.81 -24.37 3.58
N GLY A 131 -21.88 -25.16 4.14
CA GLY A 131 -20.44 -24.92 4.00
C GLY A 131 -19.98 -24.95 2.55
N ILE A 132 -20.36 -25.98 1.79
CA ILE A 132 -20.04 -26.11 0.37
C ILE A 132 -20.74 -25.02 -0.45
N GLY A 133 -22.01 -24.73 -0.16
CA GLY A 133 -22.80 -23.71 -0.85
C GLY A 133 -22.17 -22.32 -0.73
N MET A 134 -21.82 -21.91 0.49
CA MET A 134 -21.14 -20.64 0.73
C MET A 134 -19.75 -20.61 0.11
N SER A 135 -18.95 -21.68 0.28
CA SER A 135 -17.61 -21.76 -0.32
C SER A 135 -17.65 -21.63 -1.85
N CYS A 136 -18.58 -22.32 -2.50
CA CYS A 136 -18.79 -22.22 -3.95
C CYS A 136 -19.25 -20.82 -4.38
N TRP A 137 -20.14 -20.20 -3.62
CA TRP A 137 -20.61 -18.84 -3.88
C TRP A 137 -19.48 -17.80 -3.80
N PHE A 138 -18.65 -17.87 -2.76
CA PHE A 138 -17.47 -17.00 -2.60
C PHE A 138 -16.42 -17.23 -3.70
N LYS A 139 -16.23 -18.50 -4.11
CA LYS A 139 -15.35 -18.82 -5.25
C LYS A 139 -15.85 -18.23 -6.56
N ARG A 140 -17.16 -18.33 -6.83
CA ARG A 140 -17.79 -17.75 -8.04
C ARG A 140 -17.74 -16.22 -8.07
N ARG A 141 -17.83 -15.59 -6.90
CA ARG A 141 -17.73 -14.13 -6.75
C ARG A 141 -16.30 -13.61 -6.96
N GLY A 142 -15.30 -14.48 -7.07
CA GLY A 142 -13.90 -14.10 -7.27
C GLY A 142 -13.17 -13.67 -6.00
N TRP A 143 -13.80 -13.78 -4.82
CA TRP A 143 -13.22 -13.37 -3.54
C TRP A 143 -12.05 -14.29 -3.12
N LEU A 144 -11.99 -15.49 -3.68
CA LEU A 144 -10.91 -16.46 -3.48
C LEU A 144 -9.88 -16.48 -4.61
N ASN A 145 -10.10 -15.71 -5.69
CA ASN A 145 -9.10 -15.56 -6.75
C ASN A 145 -8.11 -14.46 -6.34
N LEU A 146 -7.25 -14.81 -5.38
CA LEU A 146 -6.05 -14.05 -5.06
C LEU A 146 -5.10 -14.13 -6.25
N LYS A 147 -5.00 -13.05 -7.01
CA LYS A 147 -3.90 -12.80 -7.94
C LYS A 147 -3.24 -11.48 -7.58
#